data_AF-A0A7K0FLN6-F1
#
_entry.id   AF-A0A7K0FLN6-F1
#
_cell.length_a   1.000
_cell.length_b   1.000
_cell.length_c   1.000
_cell.angle_alpha   90.00
_cell.angle_beta   90.00
_cell.angle_gamma   90.00
#
_symmetry.space_group_name_H-M   'P 1'
#
loop_
_entity.id
_entity.type
_entity.pdbx_description
1 polymer ?
#
loop_
_entity_poly.entity_id
_entity_poly.type
_entity_poly.pdbx_seq_one_letter_code
_entity_poly.pdbx_strand_id
1 'polypeptide(L)'
;MKILLPILFFFFLGKAIAQEKIIFKENFKNNSNQWRIKDNKDFKVSIINGKLKLEKKFINFTNRGCQWQTQNIKGFNTERDFSISFKANYISGGDHTDMIDFQWGNAITQGKGNSREIFQVDFDFKGKIRLAFFNNAWNYMVYKDISHILRNQNFDKTKSNTYELKQENERLIVKINNVIVLTHKINPIKGSHIGMQQCLKSVWEMDDLVIKQLRNEKQLASLKPNLDSIKTISSRDVSTIKKEDILATNQHATIFPNPFESDFKLSFHNPEKGLVKFTITNLNGVVLQKHSKFFDAGQQLADFYIDDAPGLYILQVEYVNKEPEVFKVIKK
;
A
#
# COMPACT_ATOMS: atom_id res chain seq x y z
N MET A 1 -42.34 46.43 -4.02
CA MET A 1 -41.31 46.24 -2.96
C MET A 1 -41.43 44.84 -2.39
N LYS A 2 -40.68 43.87 -2.93
CA LYS A 2 -40.35 42.57 -2.30
C LYS A 2 -38.97 42.15 -2.82
N ILE A 3 -38.22 41.57 -1.89
CA ILE A 3 -36.76 41.51 -1.77
C ILE A 3 -36.14 40.44 -2.68
N LEU A 4 -34.86 40.68 -3.02
CA LEU A 4 -33.88 39.79 -3.66
C LEU A 4 -34.03 38.28 -3.36
N LEU A 5 -33.74 37.45 -4.37
CA LEU A 5 -32.75 36.37 -4.21
C LEU A 5 -32.23 35.86 -5.58
N PRO A 6 -30.96 36.11 -5.96
CA PRO A 6 -30.28 35.34 -6.99
C PRO A 6 -29.34 34.34 -6.29
N ILE A 7 -29.76 33.08 -6.14
CA ILE A 7 -28.87 32.00 -5.69
C ILE A 7 -29.04 30.84 -6.65
N LEU A 8 -28.20 30.78 -7.67
CA LEU A 8 -27.84 29.52 -8.33
C LEU A 8 -26.45 29.67 -8.95
N PHE A 9 -25.45 29.91 -8.09
CA PHE A 9 -24.05 29.92 -8.49
C PHE A 9 -23.21 29.24 -7.40
N PHE A 10 -23.36 27.93 -7.25
CA PHE A 10 -22.55 27.05 -6.37
C PHE A 10 -23.09 25.62 -6.62
N PHE A 11 -22.36 24.57 -7.00
CA PHE A 11 -20.95 24.23 -6.96
C PHE A 11 -20.69 23.20 -8.08
N PHE A 12 -20.02 23.58 -9.18
CA PHE A 12 -19.17 22.61 -9.88
C PHE A 12 -17.82 22.62 -9.16
N LEU A 13 -17.77 22.04 -7.95
CA LEU A 13 -16.53 21.58 -7.35
C LEU A 13 -16.04 20.43 -8.23
N GLY A 14 -15.33 20.79 -9.30
CA GLY A 14 -14.55 19.85 -10.07
C GLY A 14 -13.64 19.12 -9.09
N LYS A 15 -13.92 17.83 -8.86
CA LYS A 15 -12.92 16.92 -8.32
C LYS A 15 -11.72 17.06 -9.25
N ALA A 16 -10.69 17.75 -8.78
CA ALA A 16 -9.41 17.78 -9.46
C ALA A 16 -8.92 16.33 -9.44
N ILE A 17 -9.15 15.61 -10.54
CA ILE A 17 -8.64 14.26 -10.70
C ILE A 17 -7.12 14.40 -10.62
N ALA A 18 -6.50 13.86 -9.56
CA ALA A 18 -5.06 13.81 -9.44
C ALA A 18 -4.51 13.16 -10.71
N GLN A 19 -3.88 13.96 -11.58
CA GLN A 19 -3.43 13.48 -12.87
C GLN A 19 -2.14 12.67 -12.68
N GLU A 20 -2.20 11.37 -12.96
CA GLU A 20 -1.02 10.51 -13.03
C GLU A 20 -0.12 10.97 -14.19
N LYS A 21 1.16 11.22 -13.91
CA LYS A 21 2.17 11.43 -14.96
C LYS A 21 3.03 10.17 -15.06
N ILE A 22 3.05 9.54 -16.23
CA ILE A 22 4.07 8.52 -16.55
C ILE A 22 5.43 9.23 -16.56
N ILE A 23 6.33 8.83 -15.68
CA ILE A 23 7.69 9.39 -15.56
C ILE A 23 8.75 8.45 -16.11
N PHE A 24 8.43 7.15 -16.21
CA PHE A 24 9.33 6.15 -16.75
C PHE A 24 8.53 5.02 -17.39
N LYS A 25 9.03 4.53 -18.53
CA LYS A 25 8.52 3.35 -19.22
C LYS A 25 9.71 2.58 -19.81
N GLU A 26 9.71 1.28 -19.59
CA GLU A 26 10.76 0.37 -20.03
C GLU A 26 10.14 -0.89 -20.62
N ASN A 27 10.63 -1.26 -21.80
CA ASN A 27 10.29 -2.48 -22.54
C ASN A 27 11.55 -3.27 -22.91
N PHE A 28 12.67 -2.93 -22.26
CA PHE A 28 14.03 -3.43 -22.38
C PHE A 28 14.58 -3.49 -23.81
N LYS A 29 13.92 -2.91 -24.81
CA LYS A 29 14.35 -2.97 -26.20
C LYS A 29 15.69 -2.23 -26.33
N ASN A 30 16.68 -2.95 -26.87
CA ASN A 30 18.04 -2.46 -27.10
C ASN A 30 18.75 -1.89 -25.86
N ASN A 31 18.29 -2.24 -24.65
CA ASN A 31 18.83 -1.72 -23.39
C ASN A 31 18.94 -0.18 -23.33
N SER A 32 17.93 0.54 -23.83
CA SER A 32 17.98 2.00 -23.98
C SER A 32 18.24 2.77 -22.67
N ASN A 33 17.80 2.25 -21.52
CA ASN A 33 18.07 2.84 -20.20
C ASN A 33 19.33 2.29 -19.51
N GLN A 34 20.20 1.59 -20.25
CA GLN A 34 21.52 1.15 -19.81
C GLN A 34 21.51 0.26 -18.54
N TRP A 35 20.57 -0.68 -18.46
CA TRP A 35 20.56 -1.69 -17.40
C TRP A 35 21.88 -2.45 -17.38
N ARG A 36 22.35 -2.78 -16.18
CA ARG A 36 23.62 -3.46 -15.98
C ARG A 36 23.50 -4.94 -16.35
N ILE A 37 23.91 -5.23 -17.58
CA ILE A 37 24.11 -6.60 -18.08
C ILE A 37 25.34 -7.20 -17.40
N LYS A 38 25.26 -8.47 -17.02
CA LYS A 38 26.31 -9.16 -16.27
C LYS A 38 26.27 -10.65 -16.58
N ASP A 39 27.42 -11.26 -16.79
CA ASP A 39 27.54 -12.72 -16.81
C ASP A 39 28.78 -13.09 -16.00
N ASN A 40 28.58 -13.70 -14.83
CA ASN A 40 29.67 -14.19 -14.00
C ASN A 40 29.35 -15.60 -13.51
N LYS A 41 30.24 -16.17 -12.69
CA LYS A 41 30.04 -17.53 -12.17
C LYS A 41 28.71 -17.74 -11.44
N ASP A 42 28.17 -16.71 -10.78
CA ASP A 42 27.03 -16.86 -9.87
C ASP A 42 25.72 -16.40 -10.48
N PHE A 43 25.78 -15.40 -11.36
CA PHE A 43 24.63 -14.68 -11.89
C PHE A 43 24.76 -14.41 -13.38
N LYS A 44 23.61 -14.37 -14.05
CA LYS A 44 23.48 -13.87 -15.40
C LYS A 44 22.32 -12.88 -15.45
N VAL A 45 22.59 -11.69 -15.97
CA VAL A 45 21.62 -10.63 -16.25
C VAL A 45 21.76 -10.30 -17.71
N SER A 46 20.69 -10.49 -18.46
CA SER A 46 20.69 -10.31 -19.92
C SER A 46 19.36 -9.69 -20.35
N ILE A 47 19.34 -9.13 -21.56
CA ILE A 47 18.10 -8.71 -22.20
C ILE A 47 17.89 -9.62 -23.42
N ILE A 48 16.77 -10.31 -23.45
CA ILE A 48 16.42 -11.27 -24.51
C ILE A 48 14.99 -10.96 -24.95
N ASN A 49 14.78 -10.74 -26.25
CA ASN A 49 13.46 -10.47 -26.83
C ASN A 49 12.69 -9.33 -26.14
N GLY A 50 13.38 -8.26 -25.75
CA GLY A 50 12.75 -7.12 -25.05
C GLY A 50 12.39 -7.40 -23.59
N LYS A 51 12.96 -8.44 -22.97
CA LYS A 51 12.75 -8.73 -21.55
C LYS A 51 14.05 -8.73 -20.78
N LEU A 52 14.03 -8.17 -19.57
CA LEU A 52 15.14 -8.31 -18.62
C LEU A 52 15.07 -9.69 -18.00
N LYS A 53 16.11 -10.49 -18.19
CA LYS A 53 16.27 -11.82 -17.61
C LYS A 53 17.29 -11.78 -16.48
N LEU A 54 16.87 -12.18 -15.29
CA LEU A 54 17.71 -12.30 -14.09
C LEU A 54 17.82 -13.76 -13.67
N GLU A 55 19.04 -14.29 -13.63
CA GLU A 55 19.34 -15.67 -13.30
C GLU A 55 20.37 -15.73 -12.17
N LYS A 56 20.08 -16.55 -11.16
CA LYS A 56 21.09 -17.09 -10.25
C LYS A 56 21.36 -18.55 -10.60
N LYS A 57 22.62 -18.89 -10.87
CA LYS A 57 23.02 -20.20 -11.44
C LYS A 57 23.06 -21.32 -10.38
N PHE A 58 23.41 -20.99 -9.14
CA PHE A 58 23.61 -21.93 -8.03
C PHE A 58 22.63 -21.71 -6.89
N ILE A 59 22.27 -22.79 -6.19
CA ILE A 59 21.47 -22.76 -4.96
C ILE A 59 22.17 -21.86 -3.94
N ASN A 60 21.42 -20.99 -3.28
CA ASN A 60 22.03 -19.98 -2.40
C ASN A 60 22.79 -20.61 -1.22
N PHE A 61 22.37 -21.79 -0.75
CA PHE A 61 23.08 -22.53 0.28
C PHE A 61 24.48 -22.99 -0.17
N THR A 62 24.63 -23.38 -1.44
CA THR A 62 25.92 -23.77 -2.03
C THR A 62 26.80 -22.56 -2.32
N ASN A 63 26.20 -21.47 -2.80
CA ASN A 63 26.94 -20.27 -3.18
C ASN A 63 26.16 -19.01 -2.77
N ARG A 64 26.56 -18.47 -1.62
CA ARG A 64 25.90 -17.33 -1.00
C ARG A 64 26.17 -16.06 -1.79
N GLY A 65 25.13 -15.26 -1.95
CA GLY A 65 25.26 -13.93 -2.53
C GLY A 65 23.97 -13.50 -3.20
N CYS A 66 23.83 -12.21 -3.41
CA CYS A 66 22.67 -11.63 -4.08
C CYS A 66 23.13 -10.72 -5.21
N GLN A 67 22.44 -10.78 -6.34
CA GLN A 67 22.58 -9.79 -7.40
C GLN A 67 21.54 -8.70 -7.21
N TRP A 68 22.01 -7.46 -7.20
CA TRP A 68 21.18 -6.27 -7.12
C TRP A 68 21.18 -5.60 -8.49
N GLN A 69 19.99 -5.42 -9.07
CA GLN A 69 19.80 -4.69 -10.31
C GLN A 69 19.03 -3.42 -10.01
N THR A 70 19.73 -2.30 -9.92
CA THR A 70 19.21 -1.05 -9.41
C THR A 70 19.31 0.03 -10.49
N GLN A 71 18.28 0.86 -10.62
CA GLN A 71 18.25 1.96 -11.57
C GLN A 71 17.77 3.24 -10.87
N ASN A 72 18.48 4.35 -11.12
CA ASN A 72 18.01 5.68 -10.73
C ASN A 72 17.04 6.22 -11.80
N ILE A 73 15.86 6.65 -11.39
CA ILE A 73 14.80 7.11 -12.29
C ILE A 73 14.64 8.62 -12.17
N LYS A 74 14.97 9.34 -13.24
CA LYS A 74 14.87 10.80 -13.27
C LYS A 74 13.41 11.24 -13.04
N GLY A 75 13.21 12.10 -12.04
CA GLY A 75 11.89 12.64 -11.69
C GLY A 75 11.02 11.73 -10.84
N PHE A 76 11.51 10.54 -10.46
CA PHE A 76 10.86 9.70 -9.47
C PHE A 76 11.17 10.20 -8.06
N ASN A 77 10.14 10.38 -7.24
CA ASN A 77 10.27 10.68 -5.82
C ASN A 77 9.43 9.70 -5.00
N THR A 78 10.10 8.80 -4.28
CA THR A 78 9.49 7.78 -3.43
C THR A 78 8.88 8.30 -2.13
N GLU A 79 9.12 9.58 -1.78
CA GLU A 79 8.46 10.23 -0.63
C GLU A 79 7.02 10.63 -0.95
N ARG A 80 6.68 10.66 -2.25
CA ARG A 80 5.39 11.08 -2.77
C ARG A 80 4.59 9.89 -3.26
N ASP A 81 3.32 10.11 -3.55
CA ASP A 81 2.45 9.09 -4.12
C ASP A 81 2.88 8.70 -5.54
N PHE A 82 2.92 7.39 -5.80
CA PHE A 82 3.35 6.82 -7.08
C PHE A 82 2.70 5.46 -7.33
N SER A 83 2.82 4.98 -8.57
CA SER A 83 2.64 3.57 -8.87
C SER A 83 3.82 3.06 -9.71
N ILE A 84 4.24 1.84 -9.41
CA ILE A 84 5.19 1.05 -10.19
C ILE A 84 4.43 -0.19 -10.64
N SER A 85 4.36 -0.43 -11.94
CA SER A 85 3.78 -1.65 -12.48
C SER A 85 4.77 -2.33 -13.42
N PHE A 86 4.86 -3.64 -13.38
CA PHE A 86 5.66 -4.42 -14.32
C PHE A 86 5.03 -5.78 -14.54
N LYS A 87 5.41 -6.44 -15.63
CA LYS A 87 5.09 -7.84 -15.87
C LYS A 87 6.28 -8.70 -15.52
N ALA A 88 6.04 -9.83 -14.88
CA ALA A 88 7.09 -10.82 -14.66
C ALA A 88 6.55 -12.25 -14.74
N ASN A 89 7.45 -13.16 -15.12
CA ASN A 89 7.18 -14.60 -15.15
C ASN A 89 8.41 -15.38 -14.68
N TYR A 90 8.15 -16.48 -13.99
CA TYR A 90 9.15 -17.45 -13.59
C TYR A 90 9.45 -18.40 -14.73
N ILE A 91 10.73 -18.67 -14.94
CA ILE A 91 11.21 -19.63 -15.94
C ILE A 91 11.61 -20.94 -15.26
N SER A 92 12.47 -20.85 -14.24
CA SER A 92 13.01 -22.02 -13.56
C SER A 92 13.65 -21.63 -12.22
N GLY A 93 14.00 -22.62 -11.41
CA GLY A 93 14.62 -22.42 -10.11
C GLY A 93 15.00 -23.73 -9.46
N GLY A 94 15.49 -23.65 -8.24
CA GLY A 94 15.97 -24.84 -7.52
C GLY A 94 16.29 -24.63 -6.05
N ASP A 95 15.95 -23.46 -5.49
CA ASP A 95 15.89 -23.26 -4.04
C ASP A 95 14.50 -23.66 -3.51
N HIS A 96 14.36 -23.83 -2.19
CA HIS A 96 13.08 -24.20 -1.56
C HIS A 96 11.98 -23.14 -1.73
N THR A 97 12.36 -21.92 -2.07
CA THR A 97 11.49 -20.75 -2.26
C THR A 97 11.90 -20.08 -3.56
N ASP A 98 10.90 -19.84 -4.41
CA ASP A 98 11.06 -19.16 -5.68
C ASP A 98 10.52 -17.74 -5.48
N MET A 99 11.42 -16.78 -5.29
CA MET A 99 11.07 -15.42 -4.88
C MET A 99 11.59 -14.40 -5.87
N ILE A 100 10.81 -13.34 -6.11
CA ILE A 100 11.27 -12.10 -6.71
C ILE A 100 11.16 -11.00 -5.68
N ASP A 101 12.25 -10.24 -5.54
CA ASP A 101 12.35 -9.14 -4.60
C ASP A 101 12.35 -7.85 -5.42
N PHE A 102 11.32 -7.02 -5.25
CA PHE A 102 11.26 -5.71 -5.90
C PHE A 102 11.44 -4.60 -4.87
N GLN A 103 12.30 -3.63 -5.19
CA GLN A 103 12.77 -2.62 -4.27
C GLN A 103 12.50 -1.21 -4.79
N TRP A 104 12.30 -0.26 -3.87
CA TRP A 104 12.28 1.17 -4.17
C TRP A 104 12.82 1.98 -3.00
N GLY A 105 13.36 3.17 -3.29
CA GLY A 105 13.81 4.11 -2.27
C GLY A 105 15.12 4.81 -2.62
N ASN A 106 15.95 5.01 -1.61
CA ASN A 106 17.29 5.55 -1.73
C ASN A 106 18.33 4.41 -1.72
N ALA A 107 18.79 4.05 -2.92
CA ALA A 107 19.80 3.02 -3.09
C ALA A 107 21.18 3.61 -3.43
N ILE A 108 21.47 4.86 -3.08
CA ILE A 108 22.76 5.50 -3.39
C ILE A 108 23.90 4.65 -2.81
N THR A 109 24.74 4.15 -3.72
CA THR A 109 26.00 3.48 -3.40
C THR A 109 27.15 4.36 -3.86
N GLN A 110 27.47 5.40 -3.09
CA GLN A 110 28.71 6.15 -3.31
C GLN A 110 29.43 6.30 -1.98
N GLY A 111 30.68 5.84 -1.93
CA GLY A 111 31.75 6.21 -0.98
C GLY A 111 31.45 6.21 0.52
N LYS A 112 32.21 5.42 1.30
CA LYS A 112 32.30 5.43 2.79
C LYS A 112 31.09 6.05 3.52
N GLY A 113 29.95 5.35 3.44
CA GLY A 113 28.70 5.73 4.09
C GLY A 113 27.53 5.03 3.40
N ASN A 114 27.16 3.83 3.86
CA ASN A 114 26.07 3.05 3.28
C ASN A 114 24.70 3.53 3.82
N SER A 115 24.25 4.75 3.51
CA SER A 115 22.85 5.12 3.79
C SER A 115 21.93 4.60 2.69
N ARG A 116 21.68 3.29 2.72
CA ARG A 116 20.58 2.70 1.93
C ARG A 116 19.33 2.71 2.79
N GLU A 117 18.31 3.38 2.29
CA GLU A 117 16.95 3.33 2.82
C GLU A 117 16.08 2.81 1.68
N ILE A 118 15.65 1.56 1.77
CA ILE A 118 14.86 0.94 0.70
C ILE A 118 13.73 0.12 1.29
N PHE A 119 12.58 0.20 0.65
CA PHE A 119 11.54 -0.79 0.82
C PHE A 119 11.76 -1.94 -0.15
N GLN A 120 11.33 -3.12 0.25
CA GLN A 120 11.37 -4.34 -0.55
C GLN A 120 10.05 -5.09 -0.37
N VAL A 121 9.42 -5.48 -1.48
CA VAL A 121 8.36 -6.48 -1.47
C VAL A 121 8.88 -7.76 -2.07
N ASP A 122 8.71 -8.84 -1.32
CA ASP A 122 9.07 -10.19 -1.70
C ASP A 122 7.81 -10.96 -2.07
N PHE A 123 7.85 -11.63 -3.22
CA PHE A 123 6.74 -12.46 -3.69
C PHE A 123 7.22 -13.90 -3.86
N ASP A 124 6.70 -14.82 -3.04
CA ASP A 124 6.88 -16.26 -3.20
C ASP A 124 5.60 -16.88 -3.78
N PHE A 125 5.76 -17.71 -4.81
CA PHE A 125 4.67 -18.40 -5.49
C PHE A 125 3.91 -19.42 -4.66
N LYS A 126 4.45 -19.83 -3.51
CA LYS A 126 3.71 -20.61 -2.52
C LYS A 126 2.65 -19.79 -1.80
N GLY A 127 2.51 -18.51 -2.15
CA GLY A 127 1.51 -17.61 -1.61
C GLY A 127 1.99 -16.90 -0.36
N LYS A 128 3.26 -16.50 -0.33
CA LYS A 128 3.80 -15.68 0.76
C LYS A 128 4.23 -14.35 0.19
N ILE A 129 3.72 -13.27 0.77
CA ILE A 129 4.16 -11.90 0.47
C ILE A 129 4.73 -11.28 1.73
N ARG A 130 5.85 -10.57 1.58
CA ARG A 130 6.51 -9.86 2.67
C ARG A 130 6.86 -8.45 2.24
N LEU A 131 6.65 -7.48 3.12
CA LEU A 131 7.21 -6.14 2.98
C LEU A 131 8.31 -5.98 4.04
N ALA A 132 9.45 -5.49 3.59
CA ALA A 132 10.58 -5.18 4.44
C ALA A 132 11.08 -3.76 4.15
N PHE A 133 11.72 -3.17 5.16
CA PHE A 133 12.45 -1.93 5.06
C PHE A 133 13.90 -2.15 5.47
N PHE A 134 14.84 -1.70 4.66
CA PHE A 134 16.26 -1.73 4.99
C PHE A 134 16.72 -0.33 5.36
N ASN A 135 17.29 -0.19 6.56
CA ASN A 135 18.08 0.97 6.97
C ASN A 135 19.21 0.46 7.87
N ASN A 136 20.39 0.25 7.28
CA ASN A 136 21.54 -0.45 7.87
C ASN A 136 21.30 -1.93 8.24
N ALA A 137 20.06 -2.33 8.49
CA ALA A 137 19.62 -3.70 8.70
C ALA A 137 18.20 -3.89 8.15
N TRP A 138 17.80 -5.14 7.92
CA TRP A 138 16.44 -5.49 7.49
C TRP A 138 15.46 -5.45 8.66
N ASN A 139 14.40 -4.68 8.50
CA ASN A 139 13.20 -4.70 9.33
C ASN A 139 12.05 -5.32 8.53
N TYR A 140 11.54 -6.47 8.97
CA TYR A 140 10.43 -7.15 8.33
C TYR A 140 9.11 -6.61 8.88
N MET A 141 8.42 -5.79 8.09
CA MET A 141 7.26 -5.02 8.55
C MET A 141 5.97 -5.83 8.54
N VAL A 142 5.75 -6.61 7.49
CA VAL A 142 4.56 -7.46 7.37
C VAL A 142 4.84 -8.71 6.58
N TYR A 143 4.20 -9.80 7.01
CA TYR A 143 4.20 -11.09 6.36
C TYR A 143 2.76 -11.59 6.22
N LYS A 144 2.38 -12.05 5.03
CA LYS A 144 1.00 -12.49 4.76
C LYS A 144 0.96 -13.72 3.85
N ASP A 145 0.11 -14.67 4.21
CA ASP A 145 -0.27 -15.78 3.33
C ASP A 145 -1.38 -15.31 2.37
N ILE A 146 -1.08 -15.31 1.09
CA ILE A 146 -1.96 -14.94 -0.03
C ILE A 146 -2.27 -16.14 -0.93
N SER A 147 -1.96 -17.37 -0.50
CA SER A 147 -2.14 -18.59 -1.30
C SER A 147 -3.60 -18.79 -1.73
N HIS A 148 -4.56 -18.44 -0.88
CA HIS A 148 -5.98 -18.47 -1.22
C HIS A 148 -6.34 -17.46 -2.33
N ILE A 149 -5.75 -16.27 -2.31
CA ILE A 149 -5.96 -15.24 -3.34
C ILE A 149 -5.35 -15.70 -4.67
N LEU A 150 -4.17 -16.31 -4.63
CA LEU A 150 -3.51 -16.86 -5.83
C LEU A 150 -4.30 -18.03 -6.43
N ARG A 151 -4.84 -18.93 -5.59
CA ARG A 151 -5.72 -20.03 -6.06
C ARG A 151 -6.99 -19.50 -6.70
N ASN A 152 -7.67 -18.54 -6.07
CA ASN A 152 -8.96 -18.01 -6.57
C ASN A 152 -8.84 -17.29 -7.92
N GLN A 153 -7.65 -16.80 -8.28
CA GLN A 153 -7.40 -16.14 -9.57
C GLN A 153 -6.74 -17.07 -10.61
N ASN A 154 -6.62 -18.38 -10.34
CA ASN A 154 -5.90 -19.34 -11.20
C ASN A 154 -4.47 -18.86 -11.55
N PHE A 155 -3.75 -18.35 -10.54
CA PHE A 155 -2.41 -17.81 -10.74
C PHE A 155 -1.45 -18.86 -11.30
N ASP A 156 -0.76 -18.52 -12.38
CA ASP A 156 0.23 -19.36 -13.03
C ASP A 156 1.57 -18.61 -13.08
N LYS A 157 2.53 -19.06 -12.26
CA LYS A 157 3.85 -18.41 -12.17
C LYS A 157 4.63 -18.39 -13.48
N THR A 158 4.35 -19.31 -14.40
CA THR A 158 5.05 -19.44 -15.68
C THR A 158 4.54 -18.48 -16.75
N LYS A 159 3.34 -17.92 -16.54
CA LYS A 159 2.75 -16.91 -17.41
C LYS A 159 3.18 -15.51 -17.00
N SER A 160 3.03 -14.57 -17.93
CA SER A 160 3.26 -13.15 -17.68
C SER A 160 2.17 -12.62 -16.74
N ASN A 161 2.55 -12.36 -15.48
CA ASN A 161 1.66 -11.79 -14.48
C ASN A 161 1.99 -10.31 -14.27
N THR A 162 0.98 -9.50 -14.02
CA THR A 162 1.17 -8.07 -13.72
C THR A 162 1.29 -7.86 -12.23
N TYR A 163 2.35 -7.17 -11.81
CA TYR A 163 2.59 -6.75 -10.43
C TYR A 163 2.48 -5.23 -10.37
N GLU A 164 1.75 -4.71 -9.38
CA GLU A 164 1.58 -3.28 -9.15
C GLU A 164 1.88 -2.95 -7.69
N LEU A 165 2.78 -1.99 -7.47
CA LEU A 165 3.07 -1.39 -6.18
C LEU A 165 2.60 0.07 -6.25
N LYS A 166 1.56 0.40 -5.49
CA LYS A 166 1.02 1.76 -5.40
C LYS A 166 1.26 2.32 -4.01
N GLN A 167 1.94 3.45 -3.91
CA GLN A 167 2.03 4.24 -2.70
C GLN A 167 1.07 5.41 -2.82
N GLU A 168 0.12 5.52 -1.89
CA GLU A 168 -0.87 6.60 -1.88
C GLU A 168 -1.21 6.95 -0.43
N ASN A 169 -1.02 8.22 -0.06
CA ASN A 169 -1.27 8.71 1.31
C ASN A 169 -0.62 7.82 2.38
N GLU A 170 0.70 7.60 2.26
CA GLU A 170 1.49 6.77 3.19
C GLU A 170 1.07 5.30 3.26
N ARG A 171 0.25 4.83 2.32
CA ARG A 171 -0.20 3.44 2.24
C ARG A 171 0.38 2.77 1.02
N LEU A 172 1.05 1.65 1.23
CA LEU A 172 1.42 0.72 0.16
C LEU A 172 0.24 -0.20 -0.13
N ILE A 173 -0.14 -0.29 -1.39
CA ILE A 173 -1.09 -1.25 -1.94
C ILE A 173 -0.34 -2.08 -2.98
N VAL A 174 -0.35 -3.40 -2.81
CA VAL A 174 0.26 -4.33 -3.75
C VAL A 174 -0.82 -5.14 -4.43
N LYS A 175 -0.78 -5.20 -5.76
CA LYS A 175 -1.68 -6.03 -6.57
C LYS A 175 -0.91 -7.02 -7.42
N ILE A 176 -1.54 -8.18 -7.62
CA ILE A 176 -1.14 -9.17 -8.62
C ILE A 176 -2.35 -9.37 -9.53
N ASN A 177 -2.18 -9.19 -10.84
CA ASN A 177 -3.25 -9.29 -11.84
C ASN A 177 -4.52 -8.48 -11.45
N ASN A 178 -4.32 -7.24 -11.01
CA ASN A 178 -5.37 -6.32 -10.52
C ASN A 178 -6.08 -6.73 -9.21
N VAL A 179 -5.69 -7.85 -8.58
CA VAL A 179 -6.22 -8.26 -7.27
C VAL A 179 -5.29 -7.75 -6.17
N ILE A 180 -5.85 -7.04 -5.18
CA ILE A 180 -5.09 -6.57 -4.01
C ILE A 180 -4.67 -7.77 -3.16
N VAL A 181 -3.36 -7.91 -2.95
CA VAL A 181 -2.77 -8.98 -2.13
C VAL A 181 -2.25 -8.47 -0.80
N LEU A 182 -1.78 -7.21 -0.76
CA LEU A 182 -1.26 -6.55 0.43
C LEU A 182 -1.70 -5.09 0.49
N THR A 183 -1.98 -4.62 1.69
CA THR A 183 -2.15 -3.20 2.02
C THR A 183 -1.48 -2.97 3.35
N HIS A 184 -0.64 -1.95 3.45
CA HIS A 184 0.12 -1.67 4.67
C HIS A 184 0.52 -0.19 4.74
N LYS A 185 0.49 0.41 5.93
CA LYS A 185 1.04 1.75 6.14
C LYS A 185 2.55 1.70 6.12
N ILE A 186 3.15 2.69 5.47
CA ILE A 186 4.59 2.86 5.43
C ILE A 186 4.89 4.32 5.74
N ASN A 187 6.09 4.60 6.23
CA ASN A 187 6.59 5.97 6.29
C ASN A 187 7.35 6.20 4.98
N PRO A 188 6.81 6.98 4.01
CA PRO A 188 7.50 7.22 2.76
C PRO A 188 8.90 7.79 3.00
N ILE A 189 9.85 7.36 2.19
CA ILE A 189 11.23 7.82 2.27
C ILE A 189 11.60 8.55 0.99
N LYS A 190 12.48 9.54 1.11
CA LYS A 190 13.03 10.24 -0.05
C LYS A 190 13.96 9.32 -0.82
N GLY A 191 13.77 9.25 -2.14
CA GLY A 191 14.50 8.36 -3.01
C GLY A 191 14.01 8.44 -4.45
N SER A 192 14.77 7.83 -5.34
CA SER A 192 14.54 7.84 -6.79
C SER A 192 14.95 6.53 -7.45
N HIS A 193 15.32 5.53 -6.67
CA HIS A 193 15.79 4.26 -7.16
C HIS A 193 14.67 3.23 -7.13
N ILE A 194 14.70 2.35 -8.13
CA ILE A 194 14.03 1.07 -8.10
C ILE A 194 15.07 -0.03 -8.26
N GLY A 195 14.71 -1.26 -7.91
CA GLY A 195 15.56 -2.38 -8.24
C GLY A 195 14.93 -3.74 -8.03
N MET A 196 15.69 -4.75 -8.43
CA MET A 196 15.41 -6.14 -8.17
C MET A 196 16.57 -6.75 -7.42
N GLN A 197 16.26 -7.63 -6.48
CA GLN A 197 17.27 -8.46 -5.82
C GLN A 197 17.00 -9.94 -6.11
N GLN A 198 18.07 -10.67 -6.42
CA GLN A 198 18.02 -12.12 -6.60
C GLN A 198 19.08 -12.77 -5.73
N CYS A 199 18.64 -13.38 -4.63
CA CYS A 199 19.50 -14.17 -3.75
C CYS A 199 19.36 -15.67 -3.98
N LEU A 200 18.16 -16.11 -4.39
CA LEU A 200 17.80 -17.52 -4.50
C LEU A 200 18.00 -18.02 -5.94
N LYS A 201 18.24 -19.31 -6.13
CA LYS A 201 18.36 -19.95 -7.44
C LYS A 201 17.00 -19.91 -8.13
N SER A 202 16.85 -18.92 -8.99
CA SER A 202 15.74 -18.81 -9.91
C SER A 202 16.13 -18.00 -11.14
N VAL A 203 15.29 -18.14 -12.16
CA VAL A 203 15.34 -17.42 -13.42
C VAL A 203 14.01 -16.71 -13.60
N TRP A 204 14.08 -15.40 -13.73
CA TRP A 204 12.93 -14.53 -13.93
C TRP A 204 13.08 -13.71 -15.19
N GLU A 205 11.96 -13.46 -15.85
CA GLU A 205 11.86 -12.47 -16.91
C GLU A 205 10.93 -11.35 -16.47
N MET A 206 11.32 -10.11 -16.74
CA MET A 206 10.56 -8.90 -16.48
C MET A 206 10.40 -8.07 -17.76
N ASP A 207 9.23 -7.45 -17.90
CA ASP A 207 8.85 -6.61 -19.03
C ASP A 207 7.86 -5.52 -18.59
N ASP A 208 7.55 -4.57 -19.49
CA ASP A 208 6.51 -3.55 -19.35
C ASP A 208 6.57 -2.77 -18.02
N LEU A 209 7.77 -2.40 -17.59
CA LEU A 209 7.97 -1.62 -16.37
C LEU A 209 7.53 -0.17 -16.62
N VAL A 210 6.55 0.29 -15.85
CA VAL A 210 5.98 1.64 -15.92
C VAL A 210 6.00 2.24 -14.52
N ILE A 211 6.48 3.47 -14.42
CA ILE A 211 6.42 4.26 -13.18
C ILE A 211 5.62 5.52 -13.45
N LYS A 212 4.65 5.77 -12.58
CA LYS A 212 3.84 6.97 -12.58
C LYS A 212 4.03 7.71 -11.27
N GLN A 213 4.21 9.02 -11.34
CA GLN A 213 4.13 9.90 -10.18
C GLN A 213 2.73 10.50 -10.12
N LEU A 214 2.06 10.38 -8.97
CA LEU A 214 0.80 11.07 -8.73
C LEU A 214 1.12 12.55 -8.44
N ARG A 215 0.49 13.45 -9.21
CA ARG A 215 0.60 14.89 -8.95
C ARG A 215 -0.14 15.20 -7.66
N ASN A 216 0.58 15.75 -6.68
CA ASN A 216 -0.01 16.16 -5.41
C ASN A 216 -0.94 17.36 -5.66
N GLU A 217 -2.09 17.42 -5.00
CA GLU A 217 -3.00 18.57 -5.06
C GLU A 217 -2.28 19.89 -4.71
N LYS A 218 -1.25 19.84 -3.84
CA LYS A 218 -0.38 20.99 -3.51
C LYS A 218 0.37 21.59 -4.72
N GLN A 219 0.71 20.80 -5.74
CA GLN A 219 1.31 21.31 -6.99
C GLN A 219 0.26 21.86 -7.98
N LEU A 220 -0.99 21.42 -7.87
CA LEU A 220 -2.11 22.05 -8.58
C LEU A 220 -2.55 23.36 -7.88
N ALA A 221 -2.41 23.44 -6.56
CA ALA A 221 -2.70 24.63 -5.77
C ALA A 221 -1.71 25.77 -6.05
N SER A 222 -0.43 25.48 -6.31
CA SER A 222 0.56 26.48 -6.74
C SER A 222 0.32 27.04 -8.16
N LEU A 223 -0.66 26.51 -8.89
CA LEU A 223 -1.09 27.00 -10.22
C LEU A 223 -2.46 27.71 -10.15
N LYS A 224 -3.07 27.83 -8.97
CA LYS A 224 -4.29 28.63 -8.75
C LYS A 224 -3.93 29.98 -8.13
N PRO A 225 -4.58 31.09 -8.52
CA PRO A 225 -4.41 32.36 -7.83
C PRO A 225 -4.88 32.24 -6.37
N ASN A 226 -4.06 32.83 -5.51
CA ASN A 226 -4.15 32.96 -4.06
C ASN A 226 -5.56 32.86 -3.44
N LEU A 227 -5.79 31.85 -2.60
CA LEU A 227 -6.84 31.84 -1.59
C LEU A 227 -6.26 31.28 -0.30
N ASP A 228 -5.53 32.13 0.41
CA ASP A 228 -4.99 31.85 1.73
C ASP A 228 -6.09 31.72 2.79
N SER A 229 -5.74 30.99 3.86
CA SER A 229 -6.30 30.98 5.23
C SER A 229 -7.45 30.02 5.56
N ILE A 230 -7.11 28.77 5.88
CA ILE A 230 -7.65 28.08 7.08
C ILE A 230 -6.53 27.24 7.71
N LYS A 231 -6.05 27.67 8.88
CA LYS A 231 -5.24 26.85 9.80
C LYS A 231 -6.17 25.84 10.47
N THR A 232 -5.93 24.54 10.31
CA THR A 232 -6.60 23.49 11.09
C THR A 232 -5.68 22.98 12.20
N ILE A 233 -6.23 23.03 13.41
CA ILE A 233 -5.62 22.74 14.71
C ILE A 233 -5.42 21.23 14.86
N SER A 234 -4.26 20.83 15.38
CA SER A 234 -3.84 19.45 15.56
C SER A 234 -4.65 18.71 16.63
N SER A 235 -4.78 17.41 16.43
CA SER A 235 -5.28 16.39 17.36
C SER A 235 -4.75 16.54 18.79
N ARG A 236 -5.63 16.37 19.79
CA ARG A 236 -5.24 16.27 21.21
C ARG A 236 -4.55 14.93 21.49
N ASP A 237 -3.59 14.97 22.40
CA ASP A 237 -2.79 13.85 22.89
C ASP A 237 -3.65 12.90 23.76
N VAL A 238 -3.59 11.59 23.55
CA VAL A 238 -4.43 10.58 24.23
C VAL A 238 -4.22 10.55 25.74
N SER A 239 -3.04 10.95 26.19
CA SER A 239 -2.73 11.12 27.60
C SER A 239 -3.61 12.16 28.33
N THR A 240 -4.35 12.98 27.59
CA THR A 240 -5.19 14.07 28.14
C THR A 240 -6.70 13.80 28.14
N ILE A 241 -7.16 12.65 27.62
CA ILE A 241 -8.59 12.30 27.59
C ILE A 241 -9.05 11.86 28.99
N LYS A 242 -9.96 12.62 29.62
CA LYS A 242 -10.49 12.30 30.95
C LYS A 242 -11.70 11.37 30.86
N LYS A 243 -12.02 10.68 31.95
CA LYS A 243 -13.20 9.80 32.05
C LYS A 243 -14.51 10.56 31.79
N GLU A 244 -14.54 11.85 32.11
CA GLU A 244 -15.69 12.73 31.84
C GLU A 244 -15.94 12.96 30.35
N ASP A 245 -14.89 13.00 29.51
CA ASP A 245 -15.00 13.19 28.05
C ASP A 245 -15.66 11.98 27.35
N ILE A 246 -15.58 10.81 27.98
CA ILE A 246 -16.17 9.54 27.49
C ILE A 246 -17.71 9.56 27.66
N LEU A 247 -18.22 10.33 28.62
CA LEU A 247 -19.63 10.31 29.04
C LEU A 247 -20.49 11.44 28.43
N ALA A 248 -19.91 12.37 27.67
CA ALA A 248 -20.59 13.59 27.22
C ALA A 248 -21.44 13.47 25.92
N THR A 249 -21.56 12.29 25.30
CA THR A 249 -22.42 12.12 24.12
C THR A 249 -23.61 11.22 24.45
N ASN A 250 -24.80 11.82 24.54
CA ASN A 250 -26.08 11.23 24.97
C ASN A 250 -26.70 10.21 23.99
N GLN A 251 -25.91 9.34 23.38
CA GLN A 251 -26.44 8.19 22.64
C GLN A 251 -25.96 6.92 23.33
N HIS A 252 -26.86 5.94 23.46
CA HIS A 252 -26.70 4.62 24.07
C HIS A 252 -25.57 3.81 23.41
N ALA A 253 -24.34 4.28 23.50
CA ALA A 253 -23.18 3.65 22.90
C ALA A 253 -22.58 2.69 23.91
N THR A 254 -22.50 1.42 23.53
CA THR A 254 -21.78 0.41 24.30
C THR A 254 -20.29 0.72 24.22
N ILE A 255 -19.66 0.98 25.37
CA ILE A 255 -18.21 1.16 25.46
C ILE A 255 -17.59 -0.24 25.40
N PHE A 256 -16.95 -0.57 24.27
CA PHE A 256 -16.20 -1.82 24.18
C PHE A 256 -14.95 -1.72 25.06
N PRO A 257 -14.69 -2.72 25.93
CA PRO A 257 -13.60 -2.63 26.87
C PRO A 257 -12.28 -2.77 26.12
N ASN A 258 -11.29 -2.04 26.62
CA ASN A 258 -9.87 -2.22 26.37
C ASN A 258 -9.33 -1.51 25.11
N PRO A 259 -8.39 -0.57 25.30
CA PRO A 259 -7.70 0.02 24.17
C PRO A 259 -6.79 -0.98 23.48
N PHE A 260 -6.84 -0.98 22.15
CA PHE A 260 -6.08 -1.86 21.26
C PHE A 260 -4.95 -1.09 20.56
N GLU A 261 -3.91 -1.82 20.12
CA GLU A 261 -2.73 -1.22 19.48
C GLU A 261 -2.98 -0.88 18.00
N SER A 262 -3.81 -1.65 17.28
CA SER A 262 -4.19 -1.34 15.90
C SER A 262 -5.38 -2.15 15.35
N ASP A 263 -5.52 -3.42 15.73
CA ASP A 263 -6.65 -4.30 15.40
C ASP A 263 -7.65 -4.42 16.57
N PHE A 264 -8.95 -4.46 16.29
CA PHE A 264 -9.96 -4.87 17.25
C PHE A 264 -11.08 -5.69 16.62
N LYS A 265 -11.70 -6.56 17.43
CA LYS A 265 -12.86 -7.36 17.03
C LYS A 265 -14.12 -6.76 17.62
N LEU A 266 -15.11 -6.49 16.76
CA LEU A 266 -16.44 -6.15 17.22
C LEU A 266 -17.31 -7.40 17.23
N SER A 267 -17.93 -7.65 18.39
CA SER A 267 -19.07 -8.56 18.47
C SER A 267 -20.35 -7.75 18.30
N PHE A 268 -21.15 -8.07 17.30
CA PHE A 268 -22.47 -7.47 17.04
C PHE A 268 -23.48 -8.59 16.72
N HIS A 269 -24.77 -8.32 16.60
CA HIS A 269 -25.74 -9.35 16.23
C HIS A 269 -26.40 -8.97 14.90
N ASN A 270 -26.12 -9.73 13.84
CA ASN A 270 -26.81 -9.54 12.57
C ASN A 270 -28.13 -10.34 12.55
N PRO A 271 -29.30 -9.71 12.66
CA PRO A 271 -30.57 -10.41 12.81
C PRO A 271 -31.07 -11.07 11.52
N GLU A 272 -30.63 -10.56 10.36
CA GLU A 272 -31.13 -10.96 9.04
C GLU A 272 -29.98 -11.09 8.04
N LYS A 273 -30.11 -12.02 7.09
CA LYS A 273 -29.10 -12.19 6.03
C LYS A 273 -29.07 -10.94 5.14
N GLY A 274 -27.91 -10.30 5.01
CA GLY A 274 -27.82 -9.06 4.24
C GLY A 274 -26.47 -8.35 4.30
N LEU A 275 -26.41 -7.21 3.60
CA LEU A 275 -25.26 -6.33 3.61
C LEU A 275 -25.27 -5.48 4.88
N VAL A 276 -24.24 -5.63 5.72
CA VAL A 276 -24.01 -4.78 6.88
C VAL A 276 -22.92 -3.76 6.53
N LYS A 277 -23.16 -2.49 6.83
CA LYS A 277 -22.20 -1.41 6.61
C LYS A 277 -21.59 -0.98 7.92
N PHE A 278 -20.30 -0.70 7.89
CA PHE A 278 -19.55 -0.21 9.03
C PHE A 278 -18.91 1.12 8.67
N THR A 279 -19.08 2.12 9.54
CA THR A 279 -18.47 3.43 9.37
C THR A 279 -17.70 3.77 10.63
N ILE A 280 -16.39 4.02 10.51
CA ILE A 280 -15.56 4.50 11.61
C ILE A 280 -15.33 5.99 11.40
N THR A 281 -15.61 6.79 12.42
CA THR A 281 -15.39 8.23 12.44
C THR A 281 -14.52 8.62 13.63
N ASN A 282 -13.71 9.67 13.47
CA ASN A 282 -13.10 10.33 14.63
C ASN A 282 -14.13 11.25 15.32
N LEU A 283 -13.76 11.79 16.49
CA LEU A 283 -14.61 12.72 17.25
C LEU A 283 -14.96 14.01 16.51
N ASN A 284 -14.23 14.38 15.46
CA ASN A 284 -14.53 15.55 14.64
C ASN A 284 -15.53 15.22 13.51
N GLY A 285 -16.09 14.01 13.49
CA GLY A 285 -17.03 13.55 12.47
C GLY A 285 -16.37 13.17 11.13
N VAL A 286 -15.03 13.14 11.06
CA VAL A 286 -14.32 12.71 9.85
C VAL A 286 -14.42 11.20 9.74
N VAL A 287 -14.94 10.72 8.61
CA VAL A 287 -15.01 9.29 8.30
C VAL A 287 -13.62 8.79 7.95
N LEU A 288 -13.11 7.85 8.74
CA LEU A 288 -11.81 7.23 8.58
C LEU A 288 -11.90 5.97 7.74
N GLN A 289 -12.96 5.19 7.94
CA GLN A 289 -13.18 3.94 7.21
C GLN A 289 -14.66 3.72 6.93
N LYS A 290 -14.92 3.15 5.75
CA LYS A 290 -16.20 2.53 5.40
C LYS A 290 -15.94 1.12 4.93
N HIS A 291 -16.61 0.16 5.55
CA HIS A 291 -16.59 -1.23 5.13
C HIS A 291 -18.01 -1.71 4.89
N SER A 292 -18.18 -2.69 4.03
CA SER A 292 -19.45 -3.37 3.86
C SER A 292 -19.17 -4.83 3.62
N LYS A 293 -19.88 -5.68 4.33
CA LYS A 293 -19.73 -7.13 4.22
C LYS A 293 -21.10 -7.77 4.28
N PHE A 294 -21.27 -8.79 3.47
CA PHE A 294 -22.48 -9.59 3.47
C PHE A 294 -22.38 -10.61 4.61
N PHE A 295 -23.38 -10.66 5.48
CA PHE A 295 -23.45 -11.58 6.61
C PHE A 295 -24.68 -12.47 6.47
N ASP A 296 -24.55 -13.74 6.90
CA ASP A 296 -25.70 -14.58 7.15
C ASP A 296 -26.40 -14.16 8.46
N ALA A 297 -27.66 -14.55 8.61
CA ALA A 297 -28.41 -14.30 9.85
C ALA A 297 -27.73 -15.00 11.03
N GLY A 298 -27.58 -14.29 12.15
CA GLY A 298 -26.95 -14.79 13.37
C GLY A 298 -25.42 -14.74 13.40
N GLN A 299 -24.74 -14.28 12.33
CA GLN A 299 -23.30 -14.01 12.39
C GLN A 299 -23.00 -12.78 13.25
N GLN A 300 -21.89 -12.83 14.00
CA GLN A 300 -21.65 -11.89 15.10
C GLN A 300 -20.28 -11.19 15.11
N LEU A 301 -19.36 -11.51 14.21
CA LEU A 301 -17.97 -11.06 14.33
C LEU A 301 -17.48 -10.33 13.08
N ALA A 302 -16.94 -9.13 13.29
CA ALA A 302 -16.20 -8.38 12.29
C ALA A 302 -14.88 -7.87 12.87
N ASP A 303 -13.81 -8.03 12.10
CA ASP A 303 -12.48 -7.53 12.44
C ASP A 303 -12.30 -6.15 11.83
N PHE A 304 -11.81 -5.21 12.63
CA PHE A 304 -11.53 -3.83 12.23
C PHE A 304 -10.09 -3.48 12.54
N TYR A 305 -9.53 -2.62 11.71
CA TYR A 305 -8.19 -2.09 11.88
C TYR A 305 -8.28 -0.57 11.81
N ILE A 306 -7.77 0.16 12.80
CA ILE A 306 -7.69 1.62 12.73
C ILE A 306 -6.23 2.02 12.67
N ASP A 307 -5.82 2.63 11.56
CA ASP A 307 -4.44 3.00 11.23
C ASP A 307 -4.09 4.46 11.63
N ASP A 308 -5.04 5.14 12.25
CA ASP A 308 -4.90 6.51 12.73
C ASP A 308 -4.22 6.57 14.10
N ALA A 309 -3.91 7.78 14.59
CA ALA A 309 -3.27 7.99 15.87
C ALA A 309 -4.05 7.30 17.02
N PRO A 310 -3.42 7.05 18.18
CA PRO A 310 -4.16 6.80 19.40
C PRO A 310 -5.33 7.79 19.54
N GLY A 311 -6.51 7.33 19.98
CA GLY A 311 -7.67 8.22 20.09
C GLY A 311 -8.99 7.52 20.38
N LEU A 312 -10.03 8.32 20.58
CA LEU A 312 -11.41 7.85 20.69
C LEU A 312 -12.09 7.92 19.31
N TYR A 313 -12.76 6.85 18.95
CA TYR A 313 -13.42 6.64 17.66
C TYR A 313 -14.87 6.23 17.87
N ILE A 314 -15.70 6.54 16.87
CA ILE A 314 -17.10 6.14 16.80
C ILE A 314 -17.24 5.14 15.66
N LEU A 315 -17.64 3.92 15.97
CA LEU A 315 -17.97 2.88 14.99
C LEU A 315 -19.49 2.75 14.90
N GLN A 316 -20.04 3.01 13.72
CA GLN A 316 -21.44 2.84 13.40
C GLN A 316 -21.65 1.59 12.55
N VAL A 317 -22.63 0.78 12.91
CA VAL A 317 -23.03 -0.45 12.23
C VAL A 317 -24.44 -0.27 11.69
N GLU A 318 -24.61 -0.29 10.38
CA GLU A 318 -25.90 -0.13 9.71
C GLU A 318 -26.36 -1.47 9.12
N TYR A 319 -27.58 -1.86 9.46
CA TYR A 319 -28.24 -3.06 8.95
C TYR A 319 -29.23 -2.69 7.84
N VAL A 320 -29.64 -3.68 7.04
CA VAL A 320 -30.77 -3.52 6.13
C VAL A 320 -32.04 -3.36 6.97
N ASN A 321 -32.74 -2.23 6.82
CA ASN A 321 -34.05 -1.95 7.45
C ASN A 321 -34.08 -1.89 8.99
N LYS A 322 -32.96 -1.56 9.66
CA LYS A 322 -32.94 -1.27 11.10
C LYS A 322 -32.16 0.00 11.43
N GLU A 323 -32.43 0.54 12.60
CA GLU A 323 -31.66 1.65 13.16
C GLU A 323 -30.18 1.27 13.31
N PRO A 324 -29.24 2.19 13.03
CA PRO A 324 -27.83 1.94 13.23
C PRO A 324 -27.47 1.70 14.69
N GLU A 325 -26.56 0.76 14.95
CA GLU A 325 -25.91 0.59 16.24
C GLU A 325 -24.61 1.41 16.28
N VAL A 326 -24.33 2.06 17.41
CA VAL A 326 -23.16 2.93 17.57
C VAL A 326 -22.31 2.47 18.75
N PHE A 327 -21.01 2.30 18.50
CA PHE A 327 -20.01 1.85 19.46
C PHE A 327 -18.93 2.91 19.64
N LYS A 328 -18.50 3.11 20.88
CA LYS A 328 -17.33 3.92 21.21
C LYS A 328 -16.11 3.02 21.34
N VAL A 329 -15.04 3.38 20.64
CA VAL A 329 -13.86 2.54 20.44
C VAL A 329 -12.61 3.34 20.78
N ILE A 330 -11.80 2.87 21.73
CA ILE A 330 -10.57 3.57 22.18
C ILE A 330 -9.35 2.86 21.57
N LYS A 331 -8.49 3.59 20.87
CA LYS A 331 -7.17 3.12 20.41
C LYS A 331 -6.07 3.69 21.31
N LYS A 332 -5.12 2.85 21.74
CA LYS A 332 -3.98 3.25 22.57
C LYS A 332 -2.81 3.77 21.77
#